data_AF-X8DDH7-F1
#
_entry.id   AF-X8DDH7-F1
#
_cell.length_a   1.000
_cell.length_b   1.000
_cell.length_c   1.000
_cell.angle_alpha   90.00
_cell.angle_beta   90.00
_cell.angle_gamma   90.00
#
_symmetry.space_group_name_H-M   'P 1'
#
loop_
_entity.id
_entity.type
_entity.pdbx_description
1 polymer ?
#
loop_
_entity_poly.entity_id
_entity_poly.type
_entity_poly.pdbx_seq_one_letter_code
_entity_poly.pdbx_strand_id
1 'polypeptide(L)'
;MNHPLRVNGNRVYLLGYGYAPTFTVTFPDGRKRSETIQWRPDDPTTLLSSGAVRIDPPAGTYPDPNVRRKNQIAIQGLFAPTEQLHGTLLSSSFPEMRKPAVAINIYRGDTGLDSGRAQSIFDLDPRMIEQKRLNQVARANLLPGQSVKLNDGTIVRFDGAVNFVNLQVSRDPAQLWVLIFALTMMAGLVVSLVIKRRRVWARLSPGAAAGTVNVELGGLARTDSSGWGDEFERLCDRCLEGFPPTGAARAGNGHKDEDAE
;
A
#
# COMPACT_ATOMS: atom_id res chain seq x y z
N MET A 1 -15.80 15.42 -2.28
CA MET A 1 -14.61 14.72 -2.83
C MET A 1 -13.39 15.09 -2.00
N ASN A 2 -12.58 14.09 -1.60
CA ASN A 2 -11.38 14.27 -0.79
C ASN A 2 -10.15 14.32 -1.72
N HIS A 3 -9.76 15.53 -2.16
CA HIS A 3 -8.60 15.71 -3.04
C HIS A 3 -7.30 15.67 -2.20
N PRO A 4 -6.26 14.95 -2.63
CA PRO A 4 -5.02 14.89 -1.87
C PRO A 4 -4.32 16.25 -1.86
N LEU A 5 -3.78 16.61 -0.69
CA LEU A 5 -2.85 17.73 -0.61
C LEU A 5 -1.53 17.32 -1.29
N ARG A 6 -1.06 18.16 -2.22
CA ARG A 6 0.18 17.91 -2.96
C ARG A 6 1.28 18.82 -2.44
N VAL A 7 2.36 18.23 -1.91
CA VAL A 7 3.53 18.96 -1.39
C VAL A 7 4.80 18.27 -1.84
N ASN A 8 5.69 18.99 -2.53
CA ASN A 8 7.00 18.46 -2.99
C ASN A 8 6.92 17.12 -3.76
N GLY A 9 5.87 16.93 -4.57
CA GLY A 9 5.62 15.69 -5.32
C GLY A 9 5.01 14.54 -4.51
N ASN A 10 4.75 14.74 -3.21
CA ASN A 10 4.01 13.80 -2.38
C ASN A 10 2.51 14.05 -2.49
N ARG A 11 1.71 12.98 -2.42
CA ARG A 11 0.26 13.03 -2.30
C ARG A 11 -0.11 12.65 -0.87
N VAL A 12 -0.77 13.56 -0.15
CA VAL A 12 -1.22 13.34 1.23
C VAL A 12 -2.73 13.18 1.24
N TYR A 13 -3.20 12.02 1.70
CA TYR A 13 -4.62 11.71 1.83
C TYR A 13 -5.01 11.67 3.30
N LEU A 14 -6.10 12.36 3.65
CA LEU A 14 -6.77 12.17 4.94
C LEU A 14 -7.64 10.92 4.85
N LEU A 15 -7.20 9.82 5.45
CA LEU A 15 -7.92 8.55 5.46
C LEU A 15 -9.06 8.53 6.48
N GLY A 16 -8.89 9.26 7.57
CA GLY A 16 -9.85 9.31 8.64
C GLY A 16 -9.40 10.26 9.74
N TYR A 17 -10.30 10.53 10.67
CA TYR A 17 -10.07 11.38 11.82
C TYR A 17 -10.94 10.90 12.97
N GLY A 18 -10.61 11.33 14.17
CA GLY A 18 -11.35 10.98 15.37
C GLY A 18 -10.75 11.66 16.59
N TYR A 19 -10.99 11.06 17.75
CA TYR A 19 -10.54 11.60 19.01
C TYR A 19 -9.70 10.60 19.79
N ALA A 20 -8.74 11.13 20.54
CA ALA A 20 -7.88 10.40 21.45
C ALA A 20 -8.18 10.87 22.88
N PRO A 21 -8.99 10.12 23.65
CA PRO A 21 -9.22 10.37 25.06
C PRO A 21 -7.91 10.35 25.85
N THR A 22 -7.81 11.25 26.83
CA THR A 22 -6.71 11.32 27.78
C THR A 22 -7.19 10.87 29.15
N PHE A 23 -6.49 9.89 29.73
CA PHE A 23 -6.76 9.40 31.08
C PHE A 23 -5.53 9.58 31.95
N THR A 24 -5.72 10.16 33.14
CA THR A 24 -4.71 10.20 34.19
C THR A 24 -5.05 9.20 35.28
N VAL A 25 -4.12 8.28 35.57
CA VAL A 25 -4.19 7.35 36.69
C VAL A 25 -3.24 7.82 37.78
N THR A 26 -3.76 8.05 38.97
CA THR A 26 -2.97 8.28 40.19
C THR A 26 -2.95 6.99 41.00
N PHE A 27 -1.76 6.41 41.19
CA PHE A 27 -1.56 5.16 41.93
C PHE A 27 -1.59 5.40 43.46
N PRO A 28 -1.68 4.34 44.29
CA PRO A 28 -1.83 4.49 45.75
C PRO A 28 -0.67 5.22 46.44
N ASP A 29 0.51 5.26 45.82
CA ASP A 29 1.68 6.01 46.27
C ASP A 29 1.69 7.49 45.86
N GLY A 30 0.60 7.96 45.21
CA GLY A 30 0.43 9.34 44.75
C GLY A 30 1.06 9.65 43.39
N ARG A 31 1.83 8.73 42.79
CA ARG A 31 2.44 8.95 41.47
C ARG A 31 1.40 8.81 40.36
N LYS A 32 1.63 9.52 39.26
CA LYS A 32 0.67 9.65 38.15
C LYS A 32 1.23 9.13 36.84
N ARG A 33 0.34 8.61 36.00
CA ARG A 33 0.57 8.32 34.57
C ARG A 33 -0.60 8.88 33.78
N SER A 34 -0.30 9.62 32.73
CA SER A 34 -1.29 10.13 31.79
C SER A 34 -1.04 9.49 30.43
N GLU A 35 -2.07 8.94 29.83
CA GLU A 35 -2.01 8.35 28.50
C GLU A 35 -3.09 8.96 27.62
N THR A 36 -2.69 9.31 26.39
CA THR A 36 -3.57 9.85 25.34
C THR A 36 -3.48 8.91 24.15
N ILE A 37 -4.54 8.16 23.88
CA ILE A 37 -4.53 7.14 22.81
C ILE A 37 -5.75 7.28 21.91
N GLN A 38 -5.55 7.07 20.61
CA GLN A 38 -6.61 7.09 19.62
C GLN A 38 -7.65 6.02 19.90
N TRP A 39 -8.93 6.41 19.89
CA TRP A 39 -10.05 5.47 19.94
C TRP A 39 -10.66 5.36 18.53
N ARG A 40 -11.17 4.18 18.18
CA ARG A 40 -11.71 3.91 16.86
C ARG A 40 -13.12 4.49 16.76
N PRO A 41 -13.43 5.35 15.79
CA PRO A 41 -14.80 5.73 15.50
C PRO A 41 -15.59 4.51 15.03
N ASP A 42 -16.60 4.11 15.81
CA ASP A 42 -17.52 3.03 15.43
C ASP A 42 -18.71 3.58 14.63
N ASP A 43 -19.09 4.84 14.88
CA ASP A 43 -20.06 5.58 14.07
C ASP A 43 -19.35 6.76 13.37
N PRO A 44 -19.21 6.75 12.03
CA PRO A 44 -18.52 7.81 11.29
C PRO A 44 -19.32 9.13 11.23
N THR A 45 -20.61 9.13 11.57
CA THR A 45 -21.47 10.31 11.53
C THR A 45 -21.44 11.11 12.83
N THR A 46 -21.46 10.41 13.97
CA THR A 46 -21.44 11.02 15.31
C THR A 46 -20.07 10.94 15.99
N LEU A 47 -19.13 10.20 15.40
CA LEU A 47 -17.79 9.91 15.95
C LEU A 47 -17.83 9.27 17.35
N LEU A 48 -18.93 8.59 17.69
CA LEU A 48 -18.95 7.66 18.82
C LEU A 48 -17.83 6.64 18.60
N SER A 49 -16.93 6.53 19.57
CA SER A 49 -15.69 5.77 19.43
C SER A 49 -15.54 4.75 20.54
N SER A 50 -14.98 3.58 20.24
CA SER A 50 -14.54 2.60 21.24
C SER A 50 -13.03 2.49 21.30
N GLY A 51 -12.52 2.13 22.47
CA GLY A 51 -11.09 1.90 22.61
C GLY A 51 -10.71 1.34 23.98
N ALA A 52 -9.42 1.06 24.10
CA ALA A 52 -8.80 0.60 25.31
C ALA A 52 -7.49 1.35 25.55
N VAL A 53 -7.15 1.58 26.82
CA VAL A 53 -5.84 2.08 27.24
C VAL A 53 -5.32 1.20 28.36
N ARG A 54 -4.01 0.93 28.35
CA ARG A 54 -3.31 0.13 29.35
C ARG A 54 -2.26 1.02 29.96
N ILE A 55 -2.28 1.13 31.28
CA ILE A 55 -1.46 2.05 32.06
C ILE A 55 -0.71 1.24 33.10
N ASP A 56 0.61 1.21 32.92
CA ASP A 56 1.53 0.50 33.78
C ASP A 56 1.95 1.38 34.96
N PRO A 57 2.03 0.85 36.20
CA PRO A 57 2.48 1.63 37.35
C PRO A 57 3.89 2.19 37.11
N PRO A 58 4.18 3.42 37.58
CA PRO A 58 5.53 3.98 37.58
C PRO A 58 6.57 3.01 38.16
N ALA A 59 7.81 3.07 37.64
CA ALA A 59 8.90 2.24 38.13
C ALA A 59 9.12 2.47 39.63
N GLY A 60 9.21 1.39 40.41
CA GLY A 60 9.33 1.46 41.87
C GLY A 60 8.04 1.72 42.63
N THR A 61 6.85 1.72 42.00
CA THR A 61 5.55 1.70 42.71
C THR A 61 5.33 0.38 43.43
N TYR A 62 5.86 -0.71 42.86
CA TYR A 62 5.85 -2.02 43.46
C TYR A 62 7.28 -2.57 43.54
N PRO A 63 7.61 -3.35 44.59
CA PRO A 63 8.97 -3.81 44.85
C PRO A 63 9.47 -4.85 43.85
N ASP A 64 8.57 -5.68 43.30
CA ASP A 64 8.90 -6.68 42.30
C ASP A 64 8.00 -6.61 41.05
N PRO A 65 8.48 -7.14 39.90
CA PRO A 65 7.73 -7.10 38.65
C PRO A 65 6.41 -7.89 38.65
N ASN A 66 6.30 -8.95 39.46
CA ASN A 66 5.09 -9.77 39.51
C ASN A 66 3.94 -9.05 40.22
N VAL A 67 4.23 -8.36 41.32
CA VAL A 67 3.27 -7.51 42.02
C VAL A 67 2.89 -6.31 41.16
N ARG A 68 3.87 -5.72 40.46
CA ARG A 68 3.61 -4.64 39.50
C ARG A 68 2.63 -5.07 38.40
N ARG A 69 2.86 -6.25 37.82
CA ARG A 69 1.99 -6.83 36.78
C ARG A 69 0.56 -7.05 37.26
N LYS A 70 0.34 -7.37 38.55
CA LYS A 70 -1.00 -7.53 39.14
C LYS A 70 -1.73 -6.21 39.41
N ASN A 71 -1.04 -5.08 39.31
CA ASN A 71 -1.58 -3.76 39.62
C ASN A 71 -1.57 -2.79 38.44
N GLN A 72 -1.40 -3.30 37.21
CA GLN A 72 -1.61 -2.47 36.01
C GLN A 72 -3.09 -2.17 35.85
N ILE A 73 -3.38 -1.00 35.27
CA ILE A 73 -4.74 -0.53 35.03
C ILE A 73 -5.02 -0.65 33.54
N ALA A 74 -6.15 -1.25 33.19
CA ALA A 74 -6.70 -1.16 31.85
C ALA A 74 -8.06 -0.46 31.91
N ILE A 75 -8.32 0.39 30.93
CA ILE A 75 -9.58 1.11 30.77
C ILE A 75 -10.09 0.76 29.39
N GLN A 76 -11.33 0.29 29.28
CA GLN A 76 -11.97 0.01 28.00
C GLN A 76 -13.39 0.59 28.02
N GLY A 77 -13.83 1.19 26.92
CA GLY A 77 -15.16 1.77 26.89
C GLY A 77 -15.51 2.52 25.62
N LEU A 78 -16.48 3.43 25.76
CA LEU A 78 -16.98 4.31 24.71
C LEU A 78 -16.64 5.78 25.03
N PHE A 79 -16.32 6.54 23.98
CA PHE A 79 -16.14 7.99 24.01
C PHE A 79 -17.14 8.64 23.07
N ALA A 80 -17.87 9.63 23.58
CA ALA A 80 -18.82 10.43 22.83
C ALA A 80 -18.34 11.89 22.78
N PRO A 81 -18.09 12.47 21.58
CA PRO A 81 -17.73 13.90 21.47
C PRO A 81 -18.84 14.84 21.96
N THR A 82 -20.08 14.52 21.62
CA THR A 82 -21.27 15.16 22.19
C THR A 82 -22.13 14.09 22.84
N GLU A 83 -22.10 14.03 24.17
CA GLU A 83 -22.83 13.04 24.98
C GLU A 83 -24.33 13.05 24.70
N GLN A 84 -24.88 11.87 24.47
CA GLN A 84 -26.31 11.59 24.55
C GLN A 84 -26.53 10.29 25.32
N LEU A 85 -27.28 10.35 26.41
CA LEU A 85 -27.59 9.18 27.23
C LEU A 85 -28.97 8.62 26.89
N HIS A 86 -29.04 7.31 26.63
CA HIS A 86 -30.29 6.55 26.60
C HIS A 86 -30.30 5.64 27.83
N GLY A 87 -30.84 6.13 28.94
CA GLY A 87 -30.69 5.48 30.24
C GLY A 87 -29.23 5.53 30.70
N THR A 88 -28.59 4.36 30.84
CA THR A 88 -27.16 4.24 31.20
C THR A 88 -26.24 4.05 30.00
N LEU A 89 -26.81 3.86 28.80
CA LEU A 89 -26.04 3.65 27.58
C LEU A 89 -25.56 5.00 27.03
N LEU A 90 -24.24 5.14 26.91
CA LEU A 90 -23.61 6.28 26.28
C LEU A 90 -23.70 6.15 24.76
N SER A 91 -24.21 7.19 24.12
CA SER A 91 -24.18 7.43 22.69
C SER A 91 -23.65 8.83 22.39
N SER A 92 -23.50 9.16 21.12
CA SER A 92 -23.21 10.52 20.68
C SER A 92 -24.26 11.06 19.72
N SER A 93 -24.60 12.34 19.88
CA SER A 93 -25.58 13.02 19.01
C SER A 93 -24.94 13.87 17.90
N PHE A 94 -23.65 14.20 18.03
CA PHE A 94 -22.97 15.09 17.08
C PHE A 94 -21.44 14.88 17.10
N PRO A 95 -20.75 14.93 15.93
CA PRO A 95 -19.33 14.59 15.81
C PRO A 95 -18.37 15.62 16.40
N GLU A 96 -18.78 16.86 16.56
CA GLU A 96 -17.96 17.89 17.20
C GLU A 96 -17.92 17.69 18.72
N MET A 97 -16.79 18.02 19.35
CA MET A 97 -16.61 17.85 20.79
C MET A 97 -17.28 18.99 21.59
N ARG A 98 -18.61 18.92 21.77
CA ARG A 98 -19.38 19.96 22.51
C ARG A 98 -19.63 19.61 23.97
N LYS A 99 -19.83 18.32 24.24
CA LYS A 99 -20.07 17.80 25.58
C LYS A 99 -19.41 16.42 25.68
N PRO A 100 -18.07 16.35 25.71
CA PRO A 100 -17.38 15.08 25.69
C PRO A 100 -17.68 14.27 26.94
N ALA A 101 -17.86 12.97 26.77
CA ALA A 101 -18.07 12.04 27.88
C ALA A 101 -17.48 10.67 27.53
N VAL A 102 -17.14 9.91 28.57
CA VAL A 102 -16.72 8.51 28.44
C VAL A 102 -17.58 7.61 29.30
N ALA A 103 -17.86 6.40 28.83
CA ALA A 103 -18.45 5.32 29.59
C ALA A 103 -17.47 4.16 29.60
N ILE A 104 -16.81 3.94 30.74
CA ILE A 104 -15.65 3.07 30.86
C ILE A 104 -15.84 1.96 31.88
N ASN A 105 -15.28 0.80 31.55
CA ASN A 105 -14.97 -0.27 32.48
C ASN A 105 -13.48 -0.16 32.83
N ILE A 106 -13.17 -0.18 34.12
CA ILE A 106 -11.80 -0.13 34.62
C ILE A 106 -11.45 -1.51 35.16
N TYR A 107 -10.31 -2.01 34.72
CA TYR A 107 -9.77 -3.31 35.08
C TYR A 107 -8.44 -3.14 35.79
N ARG A 108 -8.15 -4.06 36.71
CA ARG A 108 -6.86 -4.20 37.37
C ARG A 108 -6.31 -5.59 37.14
N GLY A 109 -5.02 -5.67 36.83
CA GLY A 109 -4.32 -6.94 36.72
C GLY A 109 -3.32 -6.91 35.58
N ASP A 110 -3.05 -8.09 35.03
CA ASP A 110 -2.11 -8.24 33.94
C ASP A 110 -2.73 -7.77 32.62
N THR A 111 -2.19 -6.68 32.07
CA THR A 111 -2.68 -6.08 30.83
C THR A 111 -2.00 -6.64 29.58
N GLY A 112 -1.01 -7.52 29.75
CA GLY A 112 -0.23 -8.11 28.65
C GLY A 112 0.89 -7.22 28.11
N LEU A 113 1.11 -6.03 28.67
CA LEU A 113 2.16 -5.09 28.23
C LEU A 113 3.57 -5.71 28.28
N ASP A 114 3.82 -6.57 29.27
CA ASP A 114 5.14 -7.18 29.49
C ASP A 114 5.30 -8.54 28.76
N SER A 115 4.35 -8.91 27.89
CA SER A 115 4.31 -10.25 27.29
C SER A 115 5.14 -10.42 26.00
N GLY A 116 5.61 -9.31 25.40
CA GLY A 116 6.30 -9.32 24.10
C GLY A 116 5.41 -9.70 22.90
N ARG A 117 4.11 -9.96 23.12
CA ARG A 117 3.15 -10.27 22.06
C ARG A 117 2.47 -8.99 21.59
N ALA A 118 2.20 -8.90 20.29
CA ALA A 118 1.37 -7.84 19.74
C ALA A 118 -0.03 -7.85 20.42
N GLN A 119 -0.52 -6.66 20.78
CA GLN A 119 -1.80 -6.46 21.45
C GLN A 119 -2.66 -5.49 20.64
N SER A 120 -3.98 -5.64 20.72
CA SER A 120 -4.91 -4.64 20.17
C SER A 120 -4.81 -3.35 20.98
N ILE A 121 -4.75 -2.22 20.27
CA ILE A 121 -4.84 -0.88 20.88
C ILE A 121 -6.30 -0.47 21.17
N PHE A 122 -7.28 -1.16 20.60
CA PHE A 122 -8.71 -0.82 20.76
C PHE A 122 -9.43 -1.73 21.75
N ASP A 123 -8.92 -2.95 21.96
CA ASP A 123 -9.58 -3.98 22.74
C ASP A 123 -8.64 -4.64 23.75
N LEU A 124 -9.19 -5.04 24.89
CA LEU A 124 -8.51 -5.89 25.86
C LEU A 124 -8.57 -7.36 25.42
N ASP A 125 -7.56 -8.16 25.77
CA ASP A 125 -7.56 -9.60 25.46
C ASP A 125 -8.62 -10.31 26.32
N PRO A 126 -9.69 -10.87 25.73
CA PRO A 126 -10.77 -11.50 26.50
C PRO A 126 -10.28 -12.66 27.37
N ARG A 127 -9.23 -13.36 26.92
CA ARG A 127 -8.65 -14.50 27.65
C ARG A 127 -8.05 -14.07 29.00
N MET A 128 -7.51 -12.85 29.09
CA MET A 128 -6.96 -12.32 30.34
C MET A 128 -8.07 -12.06 31.36
N ILE A 129 -9.25 -11.66 30.87
CA ILE A 129 -10.44 -11.43 31.69
C ILE A 129 -11.04 -12.77 32.14
N GLU A 130 -11.23 -13.70 31.22
CA GLU A 130 -11.75 -15.05 31.50
C GLU A 130 -10.88 -15.82 32.50
N GLN A 131 -9.56 -15.71 32.39
CA GLN A 131 -8.59 -16.31 33.31
C GLN A 131 -8.48 -15.57 34.65
N LYS A 132 -9.27 -14.51 34.88
CA LYS A 132 -9.20 -13.64 36.07
C LYS A 132 -7.81 -13.04 36.32
N ARG A 133 -7.00 -12.93 35.28
CA ARG A 133 -5.71 -12.22 35.31
C ARG A 133 -5.91 -10.71 35.22
N LEU A 134 -7.00 -10.29 34.58
CA LEU A 134 -7.43 -8.90 34.46
C LEU A 134 -8.88 -8.78 34.93
N ASN A 135 -9.08 -8.20 36.12
CA ASN A 135 -10.39 -8.19 36.79
C ASN A 135 -11.02 -6.80 36.69
N GLN A 136 -12.30 -6.74 36.34
CA GLN A 136 -13.04 -5.48 36.37
C GLN A 136 -13.19 -5.01 37.82
N VAL A 137 -12.80 -3.78 38.11
CA VAL A 137 -12.80 -3.18 39.45
C VAL A 137 -13.75 -2.00 39.58
N ALA A 138 -14.12 -1.35 38.46
CA ALA A 138 -15.12 -0.29 38.45
C ALA A 138 -15.78 -0.14 37.07
N ARG A 139 -16.93 0.54 37.07
CA ARG A 139 -17.58 1.10 35.88
C ARG A 139 -17.94 2.55 36.19
N ALA A 140 -17.69 3.46 35.26
CA ALA A 140 -17.98 4.87 35.46
C ALA A 140 -18.33 5.56 34.15
N ASN A 141 -19.27 6.50 34.21
CA ASN A 141 -19.47 7.51 33.18
C ASN A 141 -18.84 8.80 33.68
N LEU A 142 -17.88 9.36 32.93
CA LEU A 142 -17.09 10.51 33.35
C LEU A 142 -17.18 11.63 32.31
N LEU A 143 -17.38 12.85 32.80
CA LEU A 143 -17.12 14.09 32.06
C LEU A 143 -15.66 14.52 32.26
N PRO A 144 -15.09 15.39 31.41
CA PRO A 144 -13.73 15.87 31.59
C PRO A 144 -13.53 16.49 32.98
N GLY A 145 -12.40 16.18 33.60
CA GLY A 145 -12.06 16.56 34.97
C GLY A 145 -12.64 15.63 36.04
N GLN A 146 -13.63 14.80 35.73
CA GLN A 146 -14.20 13.85 36.70
C GLN A 146 -13.32 12.61 36.87
N SER A 147 -13.39 12.03 38.06
CA SER A 147 -12.61 10.85 38.42
C SER A 147 -13.41 9.85 39.23
N VAL A 148 -12.98 8.59 39.18
CA VAL A 148 -13.46 7.51 40.03
C VAL A 148 -12.30 6.98 40.88
N LYS A 149 -12.54 6.82 42.17
CA LYS A 149 -11.59 6.22 43.11
C LYS A 149 -11.88 4.72 43.25
N LEU A 150 -10.84 3.91 43.10
CA LEU A 150 -10.88 2.46 43.26
C LEU A 150 -10.61 2.08 44.73
N ASN A 151 -10.97 0.86 45.10
CA ASN A 151 -10.89 0.37 46.49
C ASN A 151 -9.48 0.36 47.08
N ASP A 152 -8.44 0.26 46.24
CA ASP A 152 -7.03 0.26 46.66
C ASP A 152 -6.45 1.68 46.83
N GLY A 153 -7.24 2.73 46.56
CA GLY A 153 -6.78 4.12 46.55
C GLY A 153 -6.33 4.66 45.19
N THR A 154 -6.29 3.83 44.14
CA THR A 154 -6.02 4.32 42.78
C THR A 154 -7.15 5.23 42.31
N ILE A 155 -6.82 6.34 41.65
CA ILE A 155 -7.80 7.29 41.10
C ILE A 155 -7.63 7.34 39.58
N VAL A 156 -8.71 7.07 38.85
CA VAL A 156 -8.76 7.21 37.39
C VAL A 156 -9.55 8.45 37.03
N ARG A 157 -8.92 9.40 36.33
CA ARG A 157 -9.54 10.65 35.89
C ARG A 157 -9.59 10.70 34.37
N PHE A 158 -10.71 11.16 33.82
CA PHE A 158 -10.83 11.50 32.42
C PHE A 158 -10.47 12.99 32.24
N ASP A 159 -9.43 13.30 31.47
CA ASP A 159 -8.94 14.67 31.31
C ASP A 159 -9.60 15.42 30.16
N GLY A 160 -10.16 14.70 29.19
CA GLY A 160 -10.68 15.23 27.93
C GLY A 160 -10.17 14.42 26.74
N ALA A 161 -10.30 14.96 25.53
CA ALA A 161 -9.81 14.29 24.33
C ALA A 161 -9.16 15.30 23.37
N VAL A 162 -8.25 14.81 22.53
CA VAL A 162 -7.63 15.60 21.45
C VAL A 162 -7.95 14.99 20.09
N ASN A 163 -7.94 15.80 19.04
CA ASN A 163 -8.20 15.31 17.69
C ASN A 163 -6.98 14.54 17.18
N PHE A 164 -7.22 13.44 16.47
CA PHE A 164 -6.18 12.77 15.68
C PHE A 164 -6.64 12.62 14.22
N VAL A 165 -5.68 12.46 13.33
CA VAL A 165 -5.91 12.24 11.90
C VAL A 165 -5.03 11.11 11.38
N ASN A 166 -5.59 10.28 10.50
CA ASN A 166 -4.87 9.25 9.78
C ASN A 166 -4.47 9.81 8.41
N LEU A 167 -3.17 9.94 8.18
CA LEU A 167 -2.63 10.48 6.94
C LEU A 167 -1.88 9.40 6.17
N GLN A 168 -2.22 9.22 4.89
CA GLN A 168 -1.42 8.42 3.96
C GLN A 168 -0.57 9.35 3.11
N VAL A 169 0.75 9.19 3.22
CA VAL A 169 1.71 9.91 2.39
C VAL A 169 2.22 8.96 1.32
N SER A 170 1.84 9.21 0.07
CA SER A 170 2.28 8.41 -1.07
C SER A 170 3.24 9.23 -1.93
N ARG A 171 4.40 8.63 -2.26
CA ARG A 171 5.38 9.17 -3.19
C ARG A 171 5.75 8.11 -4.20
N ASP A 172 5.64 8.44 -5.49
CA ASP A 172 6.02 7.55 -6.58
C ASP A 172 7.09 8.22 -7.46
N PRO A 173 8.38 8.13 -7.07
CA PRO A 173 9.47 8.75 -7.83
C PRO A 173 9.79 7.98 -9.11
N ALA A 174 9.43 6.69 -9.19
CA ALA A 174 9.70 5.84 -10.33
C ALA A 174 8.66 6.01 -11.44
N GLN A 175 7.48 6.56 -11.15
CA GLN A 175 6.40 6.77 -12.12
C GLN A 175 6.88 7.32 -13.47
N LEU A 176 7.74 8.34 -13.46
CA LEU A 176 8.29 8.94 -14.68
C LEU A 176 9.25 7.99 -15.42
N TRP A 177 10.10 7.29 -14.68
CA TRP A 177 11.04 6.32 -15.26
C TRP A 177 10.32 5.12 -15.86
N VAL A 178 9.30 4.59 -15.17
CA VAL A 178 8.44 3.52 -15.67
C VAL A 178 7.78 3.95 -16.98
N LEU A 179 7.28 5.19 -17.07
CA LEU A 179 6.73 5.73 -18.31
C LEU A 179 7.79 5.78 -19.43
N ILE A 180 8.99 6.26 -19.15
CA ILE A 180 10.10 6.31 -20.12
C ILE A 180 10.45 4.90 -20.63
N PHE A 181 10.60 3.92 -19.73
CA PHE A 181 10.89 2.55 -20.12
C PHE A 181 9.75 1.92 -20.92
N ALA A 182 8.50 2.13 -20.52
CA ALA A 182 7.34 1.63 -21.25
C ALA A 182 7.28 2.19 -22.68
N LEU A 183 7.50 3.50 -22.84
CA LEU A 183 7.58 4.15 -24.16
C LEU A 183 8.76 3.62 -24.98
N THR A 184 9.91 3.38 -24.35
CA THR A 184 11.11 2.87 -25.01
C THR A 184 10.91 1.43 -25.51
N MET A 185 10.30 0.57 -24.70
CA MET A 185 9.93 -0.79 -25.11
C MET A 185 8.95 -0.78 -26.27
N MET A 186 7.92 0.08 -26.21
CA MET A 186 6.95 0.23 -27.29
C MET A 186 7.61 0.72 -28.58
N ALA A 187 8.50 1.71 -28.50
CA ALA A 187 9.27 2.18 -29.64
C ALA A 187 10.19 1.09 -30.20
N GLY A 188 10.91 0.35 -29.36
CA GLY A 188 11.76 -0.77 -29.76
C GLY A 188 10.97 -1.88 -30.47
N LEU A 189 9.76 -2.18 -29.97
CA LEU A 189 8.85 -3.12 -30.63
C LEU A 189 8.44 -2.62 -32.02
N VAL A 190 8.00 -1.36 -32.14
CA VAL A 190 7.64 -0.76 -33.44
C VAL A 190 8.83 -0.82 -34.41
N VAL A 191 10.02 -0.44 -33.95
CA VAL A 191 11.25 -0.51 -34.76
C VAL A 191 11.55 -1.94 -35.19
N SER A 192 11.38 -2.93 -34.31
CA SER A 192 11.61 -4.34 -34.62
C SER A 192 10.66 -4.87 -35.70
N LEU A 193 9.42 -4.36 -35.75
CA LEU A 193 8.43 -4.74 -36.75
C LEU A 193 8.65 -4.01 -38.09
N VAL A 194 9.10 -2.76 -38.06
CA VAL A 194 9.33 -1.95 -39.26
C VAL A 194 10.64 -2.31 -39.97
N ILE A 195 11.70 -2.63 -39.21
CA ILE A 195 13.00 -3.02 -39.79
C ILE A 195 12.90 -4.44 -40.36
N LYS A 196 12.64 -4.53 -41.66
CA LYS A 196 12.68 -5.79 -42.41
C LYS A 196 14.13 -6.24 -42.61
N ARG A 197 14.52 -7.38 -42.03
CA ARG A 197 15.85 -7.96 -42.25
C ARG A 197 15.88 -8.73 -43.56
N ARG A 198 16.45 -8.11 -44.59
CA ARG A 198 16.60 -8.68 -45.94
C ARG A 198 18.06 -9.05 -46.19
N ARG A 199 18.30 -10.20 -46.81
CA ARG A 199 19.65 -10.62 -47.20
C ARG A 199 19.67 -10.92 -48.67
N VAL A 200 20.63 -10.30 -49.36
CA VAL A 200 20.90 -10.48 -50.78
C VAL A 200 22.29 -11.09 -50.90
N TRP A 201 22.43 -12.03 -51.81
CA TRP A 201 23.70 -12.61 -52.19
C TRP A 201 23.86 -12.45 -53.69
N ALA A 202 25.08 -12.11 -54.11
CA ALA A 202 25.47 -12.09 -55.51
C ALA A 202 26.62 -13.08 -55.69
N ARG A 203 26.50 -13.98 -56.66
CA ARG A 203 27.58 -14.86 -57.08
C ARG A 203 28.04 -14.43 -58.47
N LEU A 204 29.32 -14.11 -58.57
CA LEU A 204 29.97 -13.75 -59.82
C LEU A 204 30.75 -14.97 -60.31
N SER A 205 30.44 -15.44 -61.51
CA SER A 205 31.14 -16.55 -62.17
C SER A 205 31.69 -16.07 -63.51
N PRO A 206 32.87 -16.55 -63.97
CA PRO A 206 33.37 -16.22 -65.29
C PRO A 206 32.36 -16.65 -66.36
N GLY A 207 32.05 -15.76 -67.31
CA GLY A 207 31.16 -16.07 -68.42
C GLY A 207 31.87 -16.90 -69.50
N ALA A 208 31.08 -17.59 -70.33
CA ALA A 208 31.59 -18.51 -71.35
C ALA A 208 32.39 -17.80 -72.47
N ALA A 209 32.25 -16.48 -72.63
CA ALA A 209 33.01 -15.67 -73.57
C ALA A 209 34.04 -14.79 -72.84
N ALA A 210 35.22 -14.60 -73.45
CA ALA A 210 36.26 -13.75 -72.89
C ALA A 210 35.74 -12.32 -72.65
N GLY A 211 35.88 -11.83 -71.41
CA GLY A 211 35.39 -10.51 -70.99
C GLY A 211 33.94 -10.48 -70.47
N THR A 212 33.27 -11.63 -70.36
CA THR A 212 31.90 -11.71 -69.77
C THR A 212 31.94 -12.25 -68.34
N VAL A 213 31.03 -11.76 -67.49
CA VAL A 213 30.82 -12.24 -66.11
C VAL A 213 29.35 -12.60 -65.98
N ASN A 214 29.07 -13.83 -65.52
CA ASN A 214 27.73 -14.23 -65.13
C ASN A 214 27.45 -13.78 -63.69
N VAL A 215 26.31 -13.13 -63.47
CA VAL A 215 25.89 -12.61 -62.17
C VAL A 215 24.62 -13.32 -61.75
N GLU A 216 24.71 -14.17 -60.73
CA GLU A 216 23.55 -14.79 -60.10
C GLU A 216 23.18 -13.99 -58.85
N LEU A 217 21.99 -13.40 -58.84
CA LEU A 217 21.45 -12.66 -57.70
C LEU A 217 20.40 -13.52 -56.99
N GLY A 218 20.59 -13.77 -55.69
CA GLY A 218 19.65 -14.47 -54.83
C GLY A 218 19.20 -13.58 -53.67
N GLY A 219 17.91 -13.59 -53.36
CA GLY A 219 17.33 -12.79 -52.29
C GLY A 219 16.46 -13.60 -51.35
N LEU A 220 16.68 -13.51 -50.03
CA LEU A 220 15.83 -14.14 -49.02
C LEU A 220 15.23 -13.08 -48.08
N ALA A 221 13.90 -13.01 -48.06
CA ALA A 221 13.15 -12.28 -47.06
C ALA A 221 12.72 -13.23 -45.95
N ARG A 222 13.25 -13.02 -44.74
CA ARG A 222 13.09 -13.96 -43.61
C ARG A 222 11.84 -13.74 -42.77
N THR A 223 11.22 -12.56 -42.83
CA THR A 223 10.20 -12.13 -41.85
C THR A 223 8.89 -11.65 -42.49
N ASP A 224 8.90 -11.29 -43.78
CA ASP A 224 7.71 -10.86 -44.54
C ASP A 224 8.04 -10.91 -46.05
N SER A 225 7.29 -11.70 -46.82
CA SER A 225 7.45 -11.83 -48.27
C SER A 225 6.71 -10.75 -49.06
N SER A 226 5.81 -9.98 -48.42
CA SER A 226 5.03 -8.95 -49.10
C SER A 226 5.92 -7.78 -49.58
N GLY A 227 5.82 -7.47 -50.87
CA GLY A 227 6.60 -6.43 -51.54
C GLY A 227 8.10 -6.70 -51.66
N TRP A 228 8.60 -7.90 -51.31
CA TRP A 228 10.01 -8.26 -51.50
C TRP A 228 10.37 -8.47 -52.98
N GLY A 229 9.48 -9.06 -53.78
CA GLY A 229 9.70 -9.30 -55.21
C GLY A 229 10.04 -8.03 -55.96
N ASP A 230 9.13 -7.05 -55.94
CA ASP A 230 9.31 -5.76 -56.61
C ASP A 230 10.54 -4.98 -56.12
N GLU A 231 10.86 -5.05 -54.83
CA GLU A 231 12.04 -4.37 -54.28
C GLU A 231 13.35 -5.09 -54.64
N PHE A 232 13.33 -6.42 -54.67
CA PHE A 232 14.46 -7.22 -55.10
C PHE A 232 14.75 -7.00 -56.58
N GLU A 233 13.71 -6.93 -57.42
CA GLU A 233 13.84 -6.64 -58.85
C GLU A 233 14.43 -5.23 -59.08
N ARG A 234 13.93 -4.22 -58.36
CA ARG A 234 14.55 -2.87 -58.38
C ARG A 234 16.00 -2.86 -57.90
N LEU A 235 16.35 -3.68 -56.91
CA LEU A 235 17.74 -3.80 -56.43
C LEU A 235 18.63 -4.48 -57.48
N CYS A 236 18.12 -5.52 -58.16
CA CYS A 236 18.80 -6.19 -59.26
C CYS A 236 19.02 -5.22 -60.42
N ASP A 237 17.99 -4.48 -60.83
CA ASP A 237 18.07 -3.50 -61.90
C ASP A 237 19.10 -2.41 -61.59
N ARG A 238 19.09 -1.87 -60.37
CA ARG A 238 20.09 -0.89 -59.91
C ARG A 238 21.51 -1.46 -59.86
N CYS A 239 21.68 -2.73 -59.54
CA CYS A 239 23.00 -3.38 -59.54
C CYS A 239 23.52 -3.62 -60.97
N LEU A 240 22.61 -3.77 -61.94
CA LEU A 240 22.93 -3.97 -63.35
C LEU A 240 22.97 -2.65 -64.14
N GLU A 241 22.47 -1.55 -63.56
CA GLU A 241 22.46 -0.21 -64.11
C GLU A 241 23.91 0.26 -64.34
N GLY A 242 24.32 0.37 -65.62
CA GLY A 242 25.68 0.72 -66.03
C GLY A 242 26.45 -0.41 -66.73
N PHE A 243 25.92 -1.64 -66.79
CA PHE A 243 26.49 -2.74 -67.56
C PHE A 243 25.70 -2.97 -68.86
N PRO A 244 26.36 -3.18 -70.02
CA PRO A 244 25.68 -3.41 -71.29
C PRO A 244 24.92 -4.76 -71.27
N PRO A 245 23.64 -4.81 -71.67
CA PRO A 245 22.86 -6.04 -71.63
C PRO A 245 23.38 -7.02 -72.68
N THR A 246 23.86 -8.19 -72.23
CA THR A 246 24.21 -9.30 -73.12
C THR A 246 23.24 -10.45 -72.87
N GLY A 247 22.27 -10.62 -73.78
CA GLY A 247 21.48 -11.87 -73.97
C GLY A 247 20.68 -12.40 -72.77
N ALA A 248 19.35 -12.23 -72.82
CA ALA A 248 18.42 -12.75 -71.81
C ALA A 248 18.42 -14.28 -71.71
N ALA A 249 18.67 -14.82 -70.51
CA ALA A 249 18.29 -16.19 -70.13
C ALA A 249 17.15 -16.12 -69.11
N ARG A 250 15.97 -16.59 -69.51
CA ARG A 250 14.75 -16.66 -68.68
C ARG A 250 14.96 -17.55 -67.45
N ALA A 251 14.40 -17.11 -66.33
CA ALA A 251 14.36 -17.81 -65.05
C ALA A 251 13.83 -19.26 -65.18
N GLY A 252 14.63 -20.22 -64.72
CA GLY A 252 14.22 -21.61 -64.54
C GLY A 252 13.30 -21.72 -63.32
N ASN A 253 12.04 -22.08 -63.57
CA ASN A 253 11.01 -22.31 -62.57
C ASN A 253 11.31 -23.62 -61.83
N GLY A 254 11.69 -23.54 -60.55
CA GLY A 254 11.99 -24.70 -59.70
C GLY A 254 10.71 -25.33 -59.12
N HIS A 255 10.21 -26.35 -59.82
CA HIS A 255 9.53 -27.58 -59.37
C HIS A 255 8.77 -27.57 -58.02
N LYS A 256 7.44 -27.72 -58.12
CA LYS A 256 6.60 -28.39 -57.12
C LYS A 256 6.95 -29.89 -57.13
N ASP A 257 7.24 -30.46 -55.97
CA ASP A 257 6.96 -31.86 -55.68
C ASP A 257 6.02 -31.93 -54.47
N GLU A 258 4.82 -32.43 -54.77
CA GLU A 258 3.89 -33.07 -53.83
C GLU A 258 4.36 -34.52 -53.60
N ASP A 259 3.99 -35.07 -52.43
CA ASP A 259 4.03 -36.47 -51.99
C ASP A 259 5.40 -36.97 -51.43
N ALA A 260 5.54 -37.57 -50.24
CA ALA A 260 4.59 -38.19 -49.31
C ALA A 260 5.21 -38.35 -47.89
N GLU A 261 4.31 -38.57 -46.91
CA GLU A 261 4.46 -39.02 -45.50
C GLU A 261 4.52 -37.97 -44.39
#